data_AF-A0A8S2UWQ4-F1
#
_entry.id   AF-A0A8S2UWQ4-F1
#
_cell.length_a   1.000
_cell.length_b   1.000
_cell.length_c   1.000
_cell.angle_alpha   90.00
_cell.angle_beta   90.00
_cell.angle_gamma   90.00
#
_symmetry.space_group_name_H-M   'P 1'
#
loop_
_entity.id
_entity.type
_entity.pdbx_description
1 polymer ?
#
loop_
_entity_poly.entity_id
_entity_poly.type
_entity_poly.pdbx_seq_one_letter_code
_entity_poly.pdbx_strand_id
1 'polypeptide(L)'
;MLKSLLRACHDDPMTGAHFSLDRTYNIIRHYYWWSDMKSTIKRYIESCLLSKQYNVTLNNRYGHLRLIAPPEGPFLLIGIDYCGPLKRTPR
;
A
#
# COMPACT_ATOMS: atom_id res chain seq x y z
N MET A 1 11.91 -6.43 26.09
CA MET A 1 12.91 -5.46 25.60
C MET A 1 12.87 -5.25 24.09
N LEU A 2 12.95 -6.29 23.24
CA LEU A 2 12.98 -6.06 21.78
C LEU A 2 11.68 -5.46 21.22
N LYS A 3 10.51 -5.93 21.68
CA LYS A 3 9.20 -5.39 21.24
C LYS A 3 9.04 -3.90 21.55
N SER A 4 9.46 -3.45 22.74
CA SER A 4 9.37 -2.05 23.15
C SER A 4 10.30 -1.16 22.34
N LEU A 5 11.51 -1.65 22.01
CA LEU A 5 12.43 -0.95 21.11
C LEU A 5 11.82 -0.77 19.71
N LEU A 6 11.29 -1.85 19.11
CA LEU A 6 10.68 -1.79 17.78
C LEU A 6 9.48 -0.85 17.75
N ARG A 7 8.65 -0.87 18.79
CA ARG A 7 7.53 0.06 18.95
C ARG A 7 7.99 1.52 19.00
N ALA A 8 9.03 1.84 19.78
CA ALA A 8 9.56 3.20 19.86
C ALA A 8 10.19 3.65 18.51
N CYS A 9 10.85 2.75 17.78
CA CYS A 9 11.52 3.09 16.53
C CYS A 9 10.62 3.01 15.28
N HIS A 10 9.39 2.52 15.39
CA HIS A 10 8.46 2.39 14.26
C HIS A 10 7.08 3.00 14.54
N ASP A 11 6.44 2.68 15.66
CA ASP A 11 5.06 3.09 15.94
C ASP A 11 4.97 4.51 16.54
N ASP A 12 6.02 4.97 17.23
CA ASP A 12 6.01 6.29 17.86
C ASP A 12 5.92 7.42 16.80
N PRO A 13 4.95 8.35 16.90
CA PRO A 13 4.78 9.39 15.89
C PRO A 13 5.97 10.33 15.71
N MET A 14 6.80 10.52 16.74
CA MET A 14 7.91 11.47 16.73
C MET A 14 9.20 10.81 16.27
N THR A 15 9.47 9.58 16.71
CA THR A 15 10.73 8.88 16.42
C THR A 15 10.62 7.85 15.30
N GLY A 16 9.46 7.23 15.14
CA GLY A 16 9.26 6.08 14.24
C GLY A 16 8.33 6.32 13.06
N ALA A 17 7.28 7.13 13.21
CA ALA A 17 6.30 7.57 12.20
C ALA A 17 5.98 6.54 11.10
N HIS A 18 5.87 5.25 11.46
CA HIS A 18 5.66 4.14 10.54
C HIS A 18 6.65 4.03 9.38
N PHE A 19 7.91 4.43 9.60
CA PHE A 19 8.95 4.41 8.58
C PHE A 19 9.21 3.01 8.00
N SER A 20 9.70 3.01 6.76
CA SER A 20 10.12 1.83 6.02
C SER A 20 11.32 1.13 6.66
N LEU A 21 11.53 -0.13 6.28
CA LEU A 21 12.59 -1.01 6.82
C LEU A 21 13.96 -0.33 6.91
N ASP A 22 14.42 0.32 5.84
CA ASP A 22 15.77 0.87 5.81
C ASP A 22 15.96 2.01 6.83
N ARG A 23 14.95 2.86 7.02
CA ARG A 23 15.02 3.97 7.98
C ARG A 23 14.93 3.48 9.41
N THR A 24 13.99 2.57 9.72
CA THR A 24 13.89 1.96 11.05
C THR A 24 15.14 1.16 11.39
N TYR A 25 15.70 0.40 10.44
CA TYR A 25 16.97 -0.31 10.61
C TYR A 25 18.12 0.63 10.90
N ASN A 26 18.22 1.74 10.17
CA ASN A 26 19.27 2.73 10.36
C ASN A 26 19.20 3.40 11.75
N ILE A 27 18.01 3.73 12.24
CA ILE A 27 17.83 4.26 13.61
C ILE A 27 18.33 3.26 14.65
N ILE A 28 17.92 2.00 14.52
CA ILE A 28 18.21 0.96 15.51
C ILE A 28 19.71 0.60 15.53
N ARG A 29 20.35 0.44 14.36
CA ARG A 29 21.77 0.02 14.27
C ARG A 29 22.76 1.03 14.85
N HIS A 30 22.35 2.28 15.09
CA HIS A 30 23.20 3.28 15.72
C HIS A 30 23.46 2.99 17.20
N TYR A 31 22.52 2.31 17.87
CA TYR A 31 22.55 2.13 19.32
C TYR A 31 22.51 0.66 19.75
N TYR A 32 22.00 -0.22 18.89
CA TYR A 32 21.74 -1.62 19.22
C TYR A 32 22.27 -2.55 18.14
N TRP A 33 22.62 -3.76 18.56
CA TRP A 33 22.99 -4.85 17.68
C TRP A 33 22.50 -6.18 18.24
N TRP A 34 22.02 -7.05 17.36
CA TRP A 34 21.76 -8.46 17.65
C TRP A 34 21.76 -9.28 16.34
N SER A 35 21.84 -10.60 16.45
CA SER A 35 21.74 -11.51 15.29
C SER A 35 20.37 -11.39 14.63
N ASP A 36 20.30 -11.41 13.29
CA ASP A 36 19.02 -11.34 12.56
C ASP A 36 18.20 -10.06 12.80
N MET A 37 18.87 -8.95 13.09
CA MET A 37 18.24 -7.65 13.32
C MET A 37 17.36 -7.20 12.15
N LYS A 38 17.89 -7.24 10.92
CA LYS A 38 17.17 -6.79 9.73
C LYS A 38 15.91 -7.61 9.46
N SER A 39 15.98 -8.94 9.59
CA SER A 39 14.82 -9.83 9.38
C SER A 39 13.79 -9.67 10.50
N THR A 40 14.23 -9.46 11.74
CA THR A 40 13.32 -9.22 12.88
C THR A 40 12.57 -7.89 12.73
N ILE A 41 13.26 -6.81 12.34
CA ILE A 41 12.64 -5.51 12.07
C ILE A 41 11.67 -5.62 10.89
N LYS A 42 12.07 -6.28 9.80
CA LYS A 42 11.21 -6.50 8.63
C LYS A 42 9.90 -7.18 9.02
N ARG A 43 9.97 -8.29 9.75
CA ARG A 43 8.79 -9.03 10.22
C ARG A 43 7.88 -8.19 11.12
N TYR A 44 8.47 -7.31 11.94
CA TYR A 44 7.69 -6.38 12.76
C TYR A 44 6.93 -5.37 11.91
N ILE A 45 7.59 -4.71 10.96
CA ILE A 45 6.96 -3.74 10.05
C ILE A 45 5.89 -4.42 9.19
N GLU A 46 6.16 -5.64 8.70
CA GLU A 46 5.19 -6.45 7.96
C GLU A 46 3.99 -6.89 8.82
N SER A 47 4.06 -6.79 10.14
CA SER A 47 2.91 -7.03 11.01
C SER A 47 2.07 -5.77 11.27
N CYS A 48 2.59 -4.58 10.93
CA CYS A 48 1.93 -3.31 11.19
C CYS A 48 0.79 -3.04 10.20
N LEU A 49 -0.43 -2.88 10.72
CA LEU A 49 -1.63 -2.63 9.92
C LEU A 49 -1.60 -1.27 9.23
N LEU A 50 -1.13 -0.23 9.92
CA LEU A 50 -1.04 1.14 9.38
C LEU A 50 -0.07 1.17 8.20
N SER A 51 1.13 0.62 8.36
CA SER A 51 2.09 0.52 7.26
C SER A 51 1.55 -0.30 6.10
N LYS A 52 0.81 -1.40 6.34
CA LYS A 52 0.16 -2.16 5.25
C LYS A 52 -0.91 -1.38 4.51
N GLN A 53 -1.72 -0.61 5.24
CA GLN A 53 -2.84 0.11 4.67
C GLN A 53 -2.38 1.31 3.83
N TYR A 54 -1.37 2.03 4.29
CA TYR A 54 -0.93 3.28 3.66
C TYR A 54 0.25 3.14 2.71
N ASN A 55 1.04 2.06 2.80
CA ASN A 55 2.10 1.83 1.81
C ASN A 55 1.50 1.31 0.51
N VAL A 56 1.64 2.12 -0.54
CA VAL A 56 1.25 1.73 -1.89
C VAL A 56 2.22 0.65 -2.38
N THR A 57 1.71 -0.57 -2.55
CA THR A 57 2.44 -1.62 -3.26
C THR A 57 2.42 -1.33 -4.76
N LEU A 58 3.48 -0.67 -5.26
CA LEU A 58 3.63 -0.35 -6.68
C LEU A 58 3.91 -1.59 -7.56
N ASN A 59 4.09 -2.76 -6.95
CA ASN A 59 4.57 -3.98 -7.63
C ASN A 59 3.47 -5.01 -7.91
N ASN A 60 2.20 -4.66 -7.75
CA ASN A 60 1.13 -5.50 -8.28
C ASN A 60 1.22 -5.44 -9.81
N ARG A 61 1.61 -6.57 -10.42
CA ARG A 61 1.43 -6.76 -11.85
C ARG A 61 -0.04 -6.49 -12.14
N TYR A 62 -0.33 -5.48 -12.94
CA TYR A 62 -1.69 -5.24 -13.39
C TYR A 62 -2.22 -6.55 -13.97
N GLY A 63 -3.36 -7.02 -13.45
CA GLY A 63 -3.99 -8.22 -13.99
C GLY A 63 -4.24 -8.03 -15.48
N HIS A 64 -4.19 -9.12 -16.26
CA HIS A 64 -4.53 -9.04 -17.67
C HIS A 64 -6.00 -8.60 -17.81
N LEU A 65 -6.26 -7.68 -18.75
CA LEU A 65 -7.62 -7.36 -19.13
C LEU A 65 -8.29 -8.64 -19.65
N ARG A 66 -9.39 -9.05 -19.02
CA ARG A 66 -10.23 -10.13 -19.54
C ARG A 66 -11.14 -9.52 -20.59
N LEU A 67 -10.81 -9.74 -21.85
CA LEU A 67 -11.64 -9.31 -22.97
C LEU A 67 -13.00 -10.01 -22.93
N ILE A 68 -14.05 -9.25 -23.23
CA ILE A 68 -15.38 -9.77 -23.53
C ILE A 68 -15.37 -10.15 -25.01
N ALA A 69 -15.91 -11.33 -25.35
CA ALA A 69 -16.04 -11.74 -26.74
C ALA A 69 -16.89 -10.72 -27.52
N PRO A 70 -16.49 -10.34 -28.74
CA PRO A 70 -17.32 -9.48 -29.58
C PRO A 70 -18.70 -10.12 -29.82
N PRO A 71 -19.78 -9.33 -29.84
CA PRO A 71 -21.09 -9.84 -30.24
C PRO A 71 -21.06 -10.33 -31.70
N GLU A 72 -21.76 -11.44 -31.99
CA GLU A 72 -21.82 -12.05 -33.33
C GLU A 72 -22.66 -11.25 -34.35
N GLY A 73 -23.33 -10.19 -33.89
CA GLY A 73 -24.24 -9.40 -34.69
C GLY A 73 -24.61 -8.08 -34.03
N PRO A 74 -25.26 -7.18 -34.79
CA PRO A 74 -25.67 -5.88 -34.28
C PRO A 74 -26.69 -6.02 -33.14
N PHE A 75 -26.67 -5.07 -32.20
CA PHE A 75 -27.61 -4.96 -31.07
C PHE A 75 -27.57 -6.09 -30.02
N LEU A 76 -26.61 -7.02 -30.08
CA LEU A 76 -26.48 -8.09 -29.08
C LEU A 76 -25.79 -7.65 -27.77
N LEU A 77 -25.02 -6.57 -27.81
CA LEU A 77 -24.38 -5.96 -26.64
C LEU A 77 -24.48 -4.43 -26.75
N ILE A 78 -25.05 -3.78 -25.74
CA ILE A 78 -25.20 -2.33 -25.67
C ILE A 78 -24.52 -1.83 -24.39
N GLY A 79 -23.45 -1.04 -24.55
CA GLY A 79 -22.85 -0.30 -23.45
C GLY A 79 -23.59 1.01 -23.26
N ILE A 80 -24.12 1.26 -22.06
CA ILE A 80 -24.81 2.50 -21.69
C ILE A 80 -24.11 3.05 -20.45
N ASP A 81 -23.75 4.32 -20.50
CA ASP A 81 -23.18 5.03 -19.35
C ASP A 81 -23.73 6.46 -19.30
N TYR A 82 -23.72 7.04 -18.10
CA TYR A 82 -24.11 8.43 -17.91
C TYR A 82 -22.91 9.35 -18.14
N CYS A 83 -23.11 10.40 -18.94
CA CYS A 83 -22.14 11.49 -19.04
C CYS A 83 -22.61 12.68 -18.20
N GLY A 84 -21.79 13.12 -17.25
CA GLY A 84 -22.12 14.28 -16.42
C GLY A 84 -21.12 14.63 -15.33
N PRO A 85 -21.38 15.73 -14.60
CA PRO A 85 -22.54 16.62 -14.76
C PRO A 85 -22.41 17.54 -15.99
N LEU A 86 -23.51 17.69 -16.74
CA LEU A 86 -23.57 18.61 -17.88
C LEU A 86 -24.11 19.98 -17.45
N LYS A 87 -23.72 21.04 -18.18
CA LYS A 87 -24.28 22.37 -17.97
C LYS A 87 -25.78 22.32 -18.29
N ARG A 88 -26.58 22.92 -17.42
CA ARG A 88 -28.02 23.05 -17.62
C ARG A 88 -28.27 23.99 -18.80
N THR A 89 -29.07 23.57 -19.78
CA THR A 89 -29.47 24.41 -20.91
C THR A 89 -30.23 25.64 -20.38
N PRO A 90 -29.84 26.87 -20.77
CA PRO A 90 -30.60 28.07 -20.42
C PRO A 90 -32.04 27.98 -20.94
N ARG A 91 -32.97 28.66 -20.24
CA ARG A 91 -34.36 28.78 -20.68
C ARG A 91 -34.49 29.78 -21.83
#